data_AF-A0A914WQD3-F1
#
_entry.id   AF-A0A914WQD3-F1
#
_cell.length_a   1.000
_cell.length_b   1.000
_cell.length_c   1.000
_cell.angle_alpha   90.00
_cell.angle_beta   90.00
_cell.angle_gamma   90.00
#
_symmetry.space_group_name_H-M   'P 1'
#
loop_
_entity.id
_entity.type
_entity.pdbx_description
1 polymer ?
#
loop_
_entity_poly.entity_id
_entity_poly.type
_entity_poly.pdbx_seq_one_letter_code
_entity_poly.pdbx_strand_id
1 'polypeptide(L)'
;MREVSQNVDNKQNRPLVATLIVCSNNPVWSGFKNAFDLFRHEILHALGYGTFNAKQPAPPLHYPWKLSQETQYWKAHFMDFANRATAYAKYHFDCPQLDGVESDEDKIHLDEYIYGNELMTPNVGNGQNYFTSISAKILEETYTRKQWYQVNQQIVNEETQLYWYGKKWGCTFAKKSCAEFIEEKTHYRSNNGLDIPAFPFCNADNLDVATDGRKLELCVTNGTDSRILRTGCYIGRRGYRYGESRLPAASLYDLFGDEIPARASQSTGAEPPRRYCPFVDFVAKEDDSVGEWPANSKIVKC
;
A
#
# COMPACT_ATOMS: atom_id res chain seq x y z
N MET A 1 -4.00 9.88 -16.11
CA MET A 1 -3.16 10.30 -17.25
C MET A 1 -3.01 9.09 -18.18
N ARG A 2 -2.59 9.23 -19.43
CA ARG A 2 -2.09 8.06 -20.19
C ARG A 2 -0.89 8.45 -21.03
N GLU A 3 0.19 7.72 -20.75
CA GLU A 3 1.42 7.59 -21.53
C GLU A 3 2.45 8.72 -21.37
N VAL A 4 3.62 8.33 -20.87
CA VAL A 4 4.84 9.12 -20.82
C VAL A 4 5.76 8.61 -21.93
N SER A 5 5.92 9.38 -23.00
CA SER A 5 6.92 9.09 -24.03
C SER A 5 8.22 9.83 -23.71
N GLN A 6 9.36 9.14 -23.73
CA GLN A 6 10.67 9.67 -23.34
C GLN A 6 11.68 9.64 -24.48
N ASN A 7 12.37 10.76 -24.70
CA ASN A 7 13.60 10.81 -25.49
C ASN A 7 14.81 10.80 -24.56
N VAL A 8 15.79 9.95 -24.86
CA VAL A 8 16.93 9.67 -23.98
C VAL A 8 18.23 10.29 -24.54
N ASP A 9 19.09 10.84 -23.68
CA ASP A 9 20.44 11.31 -24.07
C ASP A 9 21.35 10.15 -24.48
N ASN A 10 21.85 10.14 -25.73
CA ASN A 10 22.77 9.12 -26.23
C ASN A 10 24.10 9.00 -25.45
N LYS A 11 24.49 9.97 -24.62
CA LYS A 11 25.73 9.91 -23.83
C LYS A 11 25.53 9.37 -22.42
N GLN A 12 24.44 9.74 -21.75
CA GLN A 12 24.19 9.42 -20.33
C GLN A 12 22.99 8.50 -20.12
N ASN A 13 22.25 8.19 -21.19
CA ASN A 13 21.01 7.43 -21.21
C ASN A 13 20.00 7.87 -20.12
N ARG A 14 19.90 9.18 -19.85
CA ARG A 14 18.92 9.77 -18.92
C ARG A 14 17.75 10.42 -19.67
N PRO A 15 16.55 10.54 -19.07
CA PRO A 15 15.46 11.30 -19.66
C PRO A 15 15.84 12.76 -19.93
N LEU A 16 15.61 13.22 -21.16
CA LEU A 16 15.77 14.63 -21.55
C LEU A 16 14.44 15.35 -21.69
N VAL A 17 13.48 14.66 -22.30
CA VAL A 17 12.14 15.18 -22.58
C VAL A 17 11.16 14.07 -22.29
N ALA A 18 10.07 14.44 -21.63
CA ALA A 18 8.91 13.60 -21.40
C ALA A 18 7.64 14.39 -21.75
N THR A 19 6.61 13.68 -22.19
CA THR A 19 5.29 14.28 -22.45
C THR A 19 4.28 13.78 -21.43
N LEU A 20 3.52 14.69 -20.83
CA LEU A 20 2.41 14.38 -19.95
C LEU A 20 1.09 14.73 -20.64
N ILE A 21 0.19 13.75 -20.78
CA ILE A 21 -1.09 13.93 -21.47
C ILE A 21 -2.24 13.99 -20.45
N VAL A 22 -2.83 15.17 -20.31
CA VAL A 22 -3.95 15.41 -19.39
C VAL A 22 -5.27 15.35 -20.16
N CYS A 23 -6.09 14.34 -19.87
CA CYS A 23 -7.42 14.20 -20.45
C CYS A 23 -8.44 15.03 -19.66
N SER A 24 -8.55 16.33 -19.92
CA SER A 24 -9.40 17.27 -19.17
C SER A 24 -10.88 16.89 -19.10
N ASN A 25 -11.40 16.21 -20.13
CA ASN A 25 -12.80 15.80 -20.21
C ASN A 25 -13.10 14.46 -19.52
N ASN A 26 -12.14 13.87 -18.81
CA ASN A 26 -12.37 12.60 -18.10
C ASN A 26 -13.28 12.84 -16.88
N PRO A 27 -14.43 12.13 -16.74
CA PRO A 27 -15.32 12.27 -15.59
C PRO A 27 -14.65 12.04 -14.24
N VAL A 28 -13.54 11.30 -14.18
CA VAL A 28 -12.75 11.07 -12.96
C VAL A 28 -12.27 12.39 -12.32
N TRP A 29 -12.06 13.45 -13.11
CA TRP A 29 -11.72 14.77 -12.55
C TRP A 29 -12.85 15.39 -11.73
N SER A 30 -14.10 14.98 -11.97
CA SER A 30 -15.25 15.47 -11.21
C SER A 30 -15.23 14.89 -9.80
N GLY A 31 -14.69 15.66 -8.85
CA GLY A 31 -14.56 15.27 -7.45
C GLY A 31 -13.19 14.75 -7.05
N PHE A 32 -12.24 14.67 -7.99
CA PHE A 32 -10.84 14.41 -7.66
C PHE A 32 -10.19 15.66 -7.09
N LYS A 33 -9.65 15.55 -5.87
CA LYS A 33 -9.11 16.69 -5.12
C LYS A 33 -7.59 16.76 -5.15
N ASN A 34 -6.92 15.64 -5.40
CA ASN A 34 -5.47 15.56 -5.28
C ASN A 34 -4.74 15.56 -6.64
N ALA A 35 -5.08 16.54 -7.49
CA ALA A 35 -4.41 16.72 -8.78
C ALA A 35 -2.90 16.93 -8.63
N PHE A 36 -2.47 17.60 -7.56
CA PHE A 36 -1.06 17.90 -7.32
C PHE A 36 -0.20 16.63 -7.20
N ASP A 37 -0.60 15.68 -6.36
CA ASP A 37 0.16 14.43 -6.21
C ASP A 37 0.08 13.57 -7.48
N LEU A 38 -1.05 13.56 -8.18
CA LEU A 38 -1.13 12.88 -9.47
C LEU A 38 -0.12 13.45 -10.49
N PHE A 39 0.06 14.77 -10.55
CA PHE A 39 1.09 15.36 -11.40
C PHE A 39 2.50 14.99 -10.93
N ARG A 40 2.77 14.96 -9.61
CA ARG A 40 4.08 14.56 -9.08
C ARG A 40 4.40 13.10 -9.44
N HIS A 41 3.45 12.20 -9.29
CA HIS A 41 3.54 10.79 -9.67
C HIS A 41 3.96 10.63 -11.14
N GLU A 42 3.27 11.32 -12.05
CA GLU A 42 3.52 11.22 -13.48
C GLU A 42 4.84 11.91 -13.89
N ILE A 43 5.23 12.97 -13.17
CA ILE A 43 6.56 13.57 -13.30
C ILE A 43 7.66 12.58 -12.87
N LEU A 44 7.45 11.77 -11.83
CA LEU A 44 8.44 10.77 -11.42
C LEU A 44 8.63 9.71 -12.50
N HIS A 45 7.55 9.25 -13.14
CA HIS A 45 7.68 8.40 -14.33
C HIS A 45 8.46 9.10 -15.44
N ALA A 46 8.17 10.37 -15.74
CA ALA A 46 8.92 11.18 -16.70
C ALA A 46 10.42 11.31 -16.38
N LEU A 47 10.78 11.26 -15.10
CA LEU A 47 12.17 11.25 -14.61
C LEU A 47 12.80 9.85 -14.65
N GLY A 48 12.07 8.83 -15.09
CA GLY A 48 12.59 7.49 -15.30
C GLY A 48 12.22 6.47 -14.22
N TYR A 49 11.41 6.86 -13.23
CA TYR A 49 10.95 5.94 -12.20
C TYR A 49 10.10 4.82 -12.82
N GLY A 50 10.54 3.56 -12.65
CA GLY A 50 9.83 2.39 -13.18
C GLY A 50 9.90 2.23 -14.70
N THR A 51 10.17 3.29 -15.46
CA THR A 51 10.27 3.23 -16.93
C THR A 51 11.66 2.80 -17.42
N PHE A 52 12.67 2.84 -16.56
CA PHE A 52 13.99 2.26 -16.83
C PHE A 52 14.21 1.06 -15.92
N ASN A 53 14.20 -0.11 -16.54
CA ASN A 53 14.41 -1.37 -15.85
C ASN A 53 15.86 -1.84 -15.98
N ALA A 54 16.29 -2.64 -15.01
CA ALA A 54 17.57 -3.30 -15.09
C ALA A 54 17.60 -4.21 -16.33
N LYS A 55 18.78 -4.34 -16.97
CA LYS A 55 18.94 -5.25 -18.12
C LYS A 55 18.61 -6.70 -17.78
N GLN A 56 18.76 -7.07 -16.51
CA GLN A 56 18.41 -8.37 -15.95
C GLN A 56 17.61 -8.12 -14.68
N PRO A 57 16.28 -7.96 -14.79
CA PRO A 57 15.43 -7.75 -13.63
C PRO A 57 15.47 -8.99 -12.74
N ALA A 58 15.42 -8.78 -11.42
CA ALA A 58 15.29 -9.89 -10.48
C ALA A 58 13.99 -10.67 -10.79
N PRO A 59 14.03 -12.01 -10.78
CA PRO A 59 12.82 -12.81 -10.98
C PRO A 59 11.84 -12.60 -9.82
N PRO A 60 10.54 -12.74 -10.07
CA PRO A 60 9.53 -12.66 -9.01
C PRO A 60 9.69 -13.82 -8.02
N LEU A 61 9.33 -13.57 -6.76
CA LEU A 61 9.31 -14.58 -5.70
C LEU A 61 7.89 -15.07 -5.46
N HIS A 62 7.75 -16.33 -5.04
CA HIS A 62 6.45 -16.92 -4.69
C HIS A 62 6.39 -17.10 -3.17
N TYR A 63 5.45 -16.42 -2.54
CA TYR A 63 5.19 -16.52 -1.10
C TYR A 63 3.96 -17.38 -0.85
N PRO A 64 3.97 -18.23 0.19
CA PRO A 64 2.75 -18.85 0.67
C PRO A 64 1.80 -17.76 1.18
N TRP A 65 0.57 -17.77 0.70
CA TRP A 65 -0.50 -16.86 1.08
C TRP A 65 -1.57 -17.67 1.79
N LYS A 66 -1.52 -17.69 3.12
CA LYS A 66 -2.45 -18.49 3.91
C LYS A 66 -3.82 -17.83 3.98
N LEU A 67 -4.83 -18.68 3.97
CA LEU A 67 -6.23 -18.39 4.22
C LEU A 67 -6.68 -19.25 5.42
N SER A 68 -7.93 -19.14 5.83
CA SER A 68 -8.45 -19.89 6.99
C SER A 68 -8.40 -21.41 6.80
N GLN A 69 -8.70 -21.90 5.58
CA GLN A 69 -8.82 -23.33 5.28
C GLN A 69 -7.78 -23.85 4.28
N GLU A 70 -7.10 -22.95 3.55
CA GLU A 70 -6.16 -23.34 2.50
C GLU A 70 -4.94 -22.41 2.43
N THR A 71 -3.96 -22.77 1.60
CA THR A 71 -2.82 -21.91 1.29
C THR A 71 -2.69 -21.78 -0.21
N GLN A 72 -2.65 -20.53 -0.66
CA GLN A 72 -2.41 -20.16 -2.05
C GLN A 72 -0.98 -19.62 -2.19
N TYR A 73 -0.61 -19.18 -3.39
CA TYR A 73 0.69 -18.55 -3.64
C TYR A 73 0.53 -17.15 -4.19
N TRP A 74 1.19 -16.20 -3.54
CA TRP A 74 1.33 -14.82 -4.01
C TRP A 74 2.64 -14.67 -4.78
N LYS A 75 2.57 -14.08 -5.96
CA LYS A 75 3.74 -13.82 -6.81
C LYS A 75 4.15 -12.35 -6.63
N ALA A 76 5.20 -12.12 -5.85
CA ALA A 76 5.74 -10.81 -5.58
C ALA A 76 6.77 -10.39 -6.64
N HIS A 77 6.58 -9.21 -7.19
CA HIS A 77 7.54 -8.53 -8.06
C HIS A 77 8.31 -7.49 -7.25
N PHE A 78 9.53 -7.15 -7.67
CA PHE A 78 10.36 -6.19 -6.94
C PHE A 78 10.88 -5.11 -7.87
N MET A 79 10.88 -3.87 -7.36
CA MET A 79 11.46 -2.73 -8.02
C MET A 79 12.93 -3.01 -8.35
N ASP A 80 13.33 -2.67 -9.57
CA ASP A 80 14.74 -2.61 -9.92
C ASP A 80 15.39 -1.38 -9.25
N PHE A 81 16.72 -1.37 -9.14
CA PHE A 81 17.48 -0.26 -8.56
C PHE A 81 17.05 0.13 -7.12
N ALA A 82 16.68 -0.85 -6.30
CA ALA A 82 16.06 -0.59 -5.00
C ALA A 82 16.94 -1.00 -3.79
N ASN A 83 18.27 -1.03 -3.90
CA ASN A 83 19.13 -1.53 -2.81
C ASN A 83 19.06 -0.64 -1.56
N ARG A 84 19.27 0.68 -1.70
CA ARG A 84 19.14 1.63 -0.59
C ARG A 84 17.68 1.81 -0.18
N ALA A 85 16.76 1.71 -1.12
CA ALA A 85 15.32 1.73 -0.83
C ALA A 85 14.90 0.53 0.02
N THR A 86 15.43 -0.67 -0.25
CA THR A 86 15.20 -1.88 0.53
C THR A 86 15.71 -1.74 1.95
N ALA A 87 16.91 -1.16 2.14
CA ALA A 87 17.43 -0.87 3.48
C ALA A 87 16.51 0.06 4.27
N TYR A 88 15.95 1.08 3.61
CA TYR A 88 14.97 1.97 4.24
C TYR A 88 13.63 1.25 4.51
N ALA A 89 13.11 0.46 3.58
CA ALA A 89 11.88 -0.32 3.76
C ALA A 89 11.99 -1.28 4.96
N LYS A 90 13.12 -1.98 5.11
CA LYS A 90 13.43 -2.82 6.29
C LYS A 90 13.26 -2.05 7.60
N TYR A 91 13.79 -0.84 7.64
CA TYR A 91 13.65 0.05 8.81
C TYR A 91 12.21 0.52 9.01
N HIS A 92 11.53 0.95 7.93
CA HIS A 92 10.17 1.48 7.96
C HIS A 92 9.18 0.46 8.48
N PHE A 93 9.16 -0.74 7.91
CA PHE A 93 8.25 -1.82 8.30
C PHE A 93 8.66 -2.54 9.58
N ASP A 94 9.87 -2.33 10.11
CA ASP A 94 10.46 -3.18 11.15
C ASP A 94 10.61 -4.64 10.74
N CYS A 95 11.04 -4.86 9.50
CA CYS A 95 11.25 -6.19 8.97
C CYS A 95 12.63 -6.35 8.33
N PRO A 96 13.66 -6.77 9.10
CA PRO A 96 15.02 -6.96 8.59
C PRO A 96 15.12 -8.01 7.46
N GLN A 97 14.15 -8.92 7.39
CA GLN A 97 14.08 -10.03 6.44
C GLN A 97 13.34 -9.68 5.15
N LEU A 98 13.00 -8.42 4.87
CA LEU A 98 12.44 -8.03 3.57
C LEU A 98 13.41 -8.38 2.43
N ASP A 99 12.85 -8.95 1.37
CA ASP A 99 13.61 -9.42 0.22
C ASP A 99 13.89 -8.30 -0.80
N GLY A 100 13.06 -7.25 -0.81
CA GLY A 100 13.20 -6.08 -1.68
C GLY A 100 12.11 -5.05 -1.41
N VAL A 101 11.99 -4.09 -2.33
CA VAL A 101 10.83 -3.19 -2.41
C VAL A 101 9.82 -3.80 -3.39
N GLU A 102 8.65 -4.19 -2.90
CA GLU A 102 7.64 -4.87 -3.73
C GLU A 102 7.02 -3.90 -4.75
N SER A 103 6.76 -4.40 -5.96
CA SER A 103 6.23 -3.63 -7.09
C SER A 103 4.99 -4.29 -7.68
N ASP A 104 4.32 -3.57 -8.58
CA ASP A 104 3.39 -4.19 -9.52
C ASP A 104 4.12 -5.13 -10.53
N GLU A 105 3.35 -5.84 -11.36
CA GLU A 105 3.88 -6.85 -12.30
C GLU A 105 4.90 -6.24 -13.28
N ASP A 106 4.61 -5.03 -13.75
CA ASP A 106 5.41 -4.27 -14.73
C ASP A 106 6.58 -3.51 -14.10
N LYS A 107 6.69 -3.51 -12.76
CA LYS A 107 7.69 -2.81 -11.96
C LYS A 107 7.70 -1.30 -12.15
N ILE A 108 6.57 -0.73 -12.55
CA ILE A 108 6.44 0.71 -12.77
C ILE A 108 5.95 1.42 -11.50
N HIS A 109 5.17 0.72 -10.66
CA HIS A 109 4.65 1.24 -9.39
C HIS A 109 5.11 0.38 -8.21
N LEU A 110 5.07 0.98 -7.02
CA LEU A 110 5.10 0.26 -5.75
C LEU A 110 3.82 -0.56 -5.58
N ASP A 111 3.93 -1.72 -4.92
CA ASP A 111 2.77 -2.54 -4.57
C ASP A 111 1.83 -1.79 -3.60
N GLU A 112 0.57 -1.60 -3.99
CA GLU A 112 -0.40 -0.82 -3.22
C GLU A 112 -0.75 -1.45 -1.87
N TYR A 113 -0.77 -2.78 -1.78
CA TYR A 113 -1.03 -3.47 -0.52
C TYR A 113 0.07 -3.17 0.52
N ILE A 114 1.34 -3.17 0.11
CA ILE A 114 2.48 -2.92 1.00
C ILE A 114 2.72 -1.43 1.25
N TYR A 115 2.48 -0.56 0.27
CA TYR A 115 2.88 0.85 0.32
C TYR A 115 1.71 1.84 0.39
N GLY A 116 0.45 1.41 0.26
CA GLY A 116 -0.73 2.25 0.49
C GLY A 116 -0.67 3.59 -0.23
N ASN A 117 -0.71 4.69 0.54
CA ASN A 117 -0.67 6.07 0.04
C ASN A 117 0.76 6.63 -0.17
N GLU A 118 1.72 5.79 -0.56
CA GLU A 118 2.99 6.25 -1.11
C GLU A 118 2.76 6.81 -2.52
N LEU A 119 3.43 7.90 -2.88
CA LEU A 119 3.20 8.61 -4.13
C LEU A 119 3.31 7.73 -5.39
N MET A 120 4.13 6.68 -5.38
CA MET A 120 4.37 5.80 -6.52
C MET A 120 3.58 4.49 -6.48
N THR A 121 2.53 4.36 -5.67
CA THR A 121 1.54 3.29 -5.84
C THR A 121 0.61 3.60 -7.03
N PRO A 122 -0.06 2.59 -7.63
CA PRO A 122 -0.86 2.79 -8.84
C PRO A 122 -2.14 3.62 -8.63
N ASN A 123 -2.63 3.71 -7.39
CA ASN A 123 -3.81 4.49 -7.05
C ASN A 123 -3.38 5.74 -6.28
N VAL A 124 -3.54 6.91 -6.92
CA VAL A 124 -3.43 8.21 -6.24
C VAL A 124 -4.83 8.59 -5.78
N GLY A 125 -5.14 8.31 -4.52
CA GLY A 125 -6.43 8.63 -3.89
C GLY A 125 -6.70 10.13 -3.73
N ASN A 126 -7.84 10.44 -3.10
CA ASN A 126 -8.21 11.83 -2.79
C ASN A 126 -7.49 12.38 -1.55
N GLY A 127 -6.92 11.51 -0.73
CA GLY A 127 -6.06 11.90 0.37
C GLY A 127 -4.62 12.19 -0.06
N GLN A 128 -3.81 12.67 0.88
CA GLN A 128 -2.41 12.99 0.64
C GLN A 128 -1.59 11.74 0.35
N ASN A 129 -0.78 11.81 -0.71
CA ASN A 129 0.18 10.78 -1.08
C ASN A 129 1.59 11.29 -0.83
N TYR A 130 2.43 10.44 -0.25
CA TYR A 130 3.74 10.87 0.26
C TYR A 130 4.87 10.44 -0.65
N PHE A 131 5.69 11.39 -1.11
CA PHE A 131 6.97 11.07 -1.73
C PHE A 131 8.00 10.72 -0.66
N THR A 132 8.23 9.42 -0.47
CA THR A 132 9.04 8.95 0.64
C THR A 132 10.48 8.70 0.26
N SER A 133 11.30 8.45 1.29
CA SER A 133 12.65 7.89 1.17
C SER A 133 12.72 6.60 0.36
N ILE A 134 11.63 5.84 0.22
CA ILE A 134 11.60 4.63 -0.63
C ILE A 134 11.73 5.07 -2.10
N SER A 135 10.76 5.86 -2.58
CA SER A 135 10.71 6.29 -3.98
C SER A 135 11.86 7.22 -4.34
N ALA A 136 12.27 8.11 -3.43
CA ALA A 136 13.44 8.96 -3.64
C ALA A 136 14.73 8.17 -3.85
N LYS A 137 14.95 7.09 -3.06
CA LYS A 137 16.15 6.25 -3.20
C LYS A 137 16.13 5.44 -4.49
N ILE A 138 14.97 4.91 -4.90
CA ILE A 138 14.83 4.24 -6.20
C ILE A 138 15.20 5.21 -7.33
N LEU A 139 14.69 6.44 -7.30
CA LEU A 139 15.00 7.45 -8.31
C LEU A 139 16.50 7.79 -8.35
N GLU A 140 17.15 7.96 -7.20
CA GLU A 140 18.60 8.20 -7.14
C GLU A 140 19.44 6.99 -7.64
N GLU A 141 18.96 5.77 -7.40
CA GLU A 141 19.62 4.53 -7.82
C GLU A 141 19.26 4.11 -9.24
N THR A 142 18.28 4.75 -9.88
CA THR A 142 17.96 4.54 -11.28
C THR A 142 19.05 5.16 -12.13
N TYR A 143 19.86 4.32 -12.77
CA TYR A 143 20.91 4.76 -13.68
C TYR A 143 21.24 3.73 -14.74
N THR A 144 21.82 4.20 -15.83
CA THR A 144 22.37 3.34 -16.90
C THR A 144 23.89 3.30 -16.91
N ARG A 145 24.55 4.41 -16.54
CA ARG A 145 26.02 4.51 -16.45
C ARG A 145 26.50 5.23 -15.18
N LYS A 146 25.81 6.30 -14.80
CA LYS A 146 26.08 7.11 -13.61
C LYS A 146 24.76 7.58 -13.02
N GLN A 147 24.75 7.84 -11.71
CA GLN A 147 23.62 8.44 -11.00
C GLN A 147 23.10 9.68 -11.74
N TRP A 148 21.79 9.71 -12.01
CA TRP A 148 21.15 10.83 -12.72
C TRP A 148 20.74 11.96 -11.79
N TYR A 149 20.24 11.59 -10.60
CA TYR A 149 19.63 12.50 -9.66
C TYR A 149 20.25 12.35 -8.28
N GLN A 150 20.34 13.48 -7.58
CA GLN A 150 20.58 13.54 -6.15
C GLN A 150 19.41 14.33 -5.56
N VAL A 151 18.65 13.71 -4.66
CA VAL A 151 17.49 14.37 -4.06
C VAL A 151 17.93 15.26 -2.90
N ASN A 152 17.16 16.31 -2.64
CA ASN A 152 17.30 17.06 -1.40
C ASN A 152 16.74 16.21 -0.24
N GLN A 153 17.63 15.55 0.48
CA GLN A 153 17.26 14.62 1.55
C GLN A 153 16.51 15.30 2.69
N GLN A 154 16.71 16.59 2.96
CA GLN A 154 15.97 17.28 4.01
C GLN A 154 14.47 17.31 3.67
N ILE A 155 14.13 17.77 2.47
CA ILE A 155 12.74 17.87 2.00
C ILE A 155 12.08 16.49 1.96
N VAL A 156 12.78 15.49 1.41
CA VAL A 156 12.27 14.11 1.36
C VAL A 156 12.03 13.56 2.77
N ASN A 157 12.95 13.81 3.70
CA ASN A 157 12.81 13.32 5.07
C ASN A 157 11.64 13.96 5.80
N GLU A 158 11.39 15.26 5.61
CA GLU A 158 10.24 15.98 6.20
C GLU A 158 8.92 15.33 5.77
N GLU A 159 8.72 15.10 4.46
CA GLU A 159 7.52 14.42 3.94
C GLU A 159 7.45 12.95 4.38
N THR A 160 8.59 12.25 4.39
CA THR A 160 8.70 10.86 4.84
C THR A 160 8.28 10.68 6.30
N GLN A 161 8.49 11.66 7.18
CA GLN A 161 8.08 11.54 8.59
C GLN A 161 6.56 11.50 8.75
N LEU A 162 5.81 12.10 7.82
CA LEU A 162 4.34 12.12 7.81
C LEU A 162 3.75 10.81 7.29
N TYR A 163 4.53 10.05 6.53
CA TYR A 163 4.11 8.76 5.98
C TYR A 163 3.96 7.70 7.10
N TRP A 164 2.70 7.35 7.40
CA TRP A 164 2.33 6.48 8.51
C TRP A 164 2.08 5.03 8.09
N TYR A 165 1.67 4.79 6.84
CA TYR A 165 1.24 3.48 6.37
C TYR A 165 2.36 2.45 6.48
N GLY A 166 2.09 1.28 7.06
CA GLY A 166 3.08 0.21 7.21
C GLY A 166 4.16 0.44 8.28
N LYS A 167 4.24 1.65 8.88
CA LYS A 167 5.34 2.00 9.78
C LYS A 167 5.30 1.12 11.03
N LYS A 168 6.35 0.31 11.19
CA LYS A 168 6.55 -0.64 12.29
C LYS A 168 5.48 -1.73 12.43
N TRP A 169 4.83 -2.14 11.33
CA TRP A 169 3.84 -3.23 11.37
C TRP A 169 4.45 -4.64 11.37
N GLY A 170 5.76 -4.75 11.14
CA GLY A 170 6.53 -5.98 11.27
C GLY A 170 6.51 -6.87 10.02
N CYS A 171 7.27 -7.96 10.09
CA CYS A 171 7.42 -8.88 8.96
C CYS A 171 6.14 -9.62 8.57
N THR A 172 5.21 -9.86 9.50
CA THR A 172 3.95 -10.52 9.17
C THR A 172 3.13 -9.68 8.19
N PHE A 173 3.01 -8.37 8.42
CA PHE A 173 2.36 -7.48 7.45
C PHE A 173 3.11 -7.48 6.11
N ALA A 174 4.42 -7.32 6.18
CA ALA A 174 5.23 -7.06 4.99
C ALA A 174 5.52 -8.29 4.12
N LYS A 175 5.32 -9.51 4.64
CA LYS A 175 5.68 -10.77 3.95
C LYS A 175 4.61 -11.85 3.93
N LYS A 176 3.54 -11.71 4.72
CA LYS A 176 2.52 -12.76 4.88
C LYS A 176 1.14 -12.26 4.47
N SER A 177 0.20 -13.19 4.45
CA SER A 177 -1.20 -12.90 4.18
C SER A 177 -1.81 -11.97 5.23
N CYS A 178 -2.82 -11.19 4.84
CA CYS A 178 -3.61 -10.42 5.80
C CYS A 178 -4.35 -11.32 6.79
N ALA A 179 -4.74 -12.55 6.40
CA ALA A 179 -5.29 -13.54 7.32
C ALA A 179 -4.31 -13.87 8.45
N GLU A 180 -3.05 -14.20 8.13
CA GLU A 180 -2.01 -14.45 9.14
C GLU A 180 -1.73 -13.24 10.03
N PHE A 181 -1.76 -12.04 9.44
CA PHE A 181 -1.61 -10.81 10.23
C PHE A 181 -2.75 -10.62 11.22
N ILE A 182 -4.00 -10.78 10.77
CA ILE A 182 -5.18 -10.64 11.62
C ILE A 182 -5.19 -11.71 12.72
N GLU A 183 -4.86 -12.97 12.37
CA GLU A 183 -4.72 -14.08 13.31
C GLU A 183 -3.67 -13.77 14.39
N GLU A 184 -2.46 -13.33 13.99
CA GLU A 184 -1.39 -12.95 14.92
C GLU A 184 -1.84 -11.87 15.91
N LYS A 185 -2.48 -10.80 15.42
CA LYS A 185 -2.93 -9.69 16.28
C LYS A 185 -4.11 -10.08 17.16
N THR A 186 -4.98 -10.96 16.70
CA THR A 186 -6.12 -11.47 17.47
C THR A 186 -5.65 -12.40 18.59
N HIS A 187 -4.69 -13.30 18.33
CA HIS A 187 -4.12 -14.18 19.37
C HIS A 187 -3.22 -13.45 20.37
N TYR A 188 -2.56 -12.35 19.99
CA TYR A 188 -1.78 -11.56 20.96
C TYR A 188 -2.65 -11.01 22.11
N ARG A 189 -3.96 -10.85 21.88
CA ARG A 189 -4.96 -10.50 22.92
C ARG A 189 -5.03 -11.56 24.03
N SER A 190 -4.89 -12.85 23.72
CA SER A 190 -5.07 -13.92 24.71
C SER A 190 -3.90 -14.05 25.67
N ASN A 191 -2.69 -13.63 25.27
CA ASN A 191 -1.46 -13.94 26.02
C ASN A 191 -0.97 -12.79 26.90
N ASN A 192 -1.25 -11.54 26.54
CA ASN A 192 -0.72 -10.35 27.27
C ASN A 192 -1.81 -9.37 27.74
N GLY A 193 -3.10 -9.64 27.49
CA GLY A 193 -4.21 -8.78 27.91
C GLY A 193 -4.26 -7.39 27.27
N LEU A 194 -3.40 -7.12 26.29
CA LEU A 194 -3.37 -5.88 25.51
C LEU A 194 -4.17 -6.09 24.20
N ASP A 195 -5.22 -5.29 24.02
CA ASP A 195 -6.00 -5.22 22.78
C ASP A 195 -5.17 -4.52 21.69
N ILE A 196 -4.38 -5.29 20.93
CA ILE A 196 -3.73 -4.79 19.71
C ILE A 196 -4.74 -4.91 18.57
N PRO A 197 -5.25 -3.80 18.00
CA PRO A 197 -6.18 -3.87 16.88
C PRO A 197 -5.50 -4.53 15.67
N ALA A 198 -6.24 -5.32 14.90
CA ALA A 198 -5.75 -5.94 13.65
C ALA A 198 -5.54 -4.92 12.51
N PHE A 199 -5.41 -3.63 12.85
CA PHE A 199 -5.21 -2.54 11.92
C PHE A 199 -3.97 -2.78 11.04
N PRO A 200 -4.04 -2.54 9.72
CA PRO A 200 -5.07 -1.79 8.98
C PRO A 200 -6.29 -2.61 8.56
N PHE A 201 -6.39 -3.87 8.97
CA PHE A 201 -7.46 -4.75 8.59
C PHE A 201 -8.56 -4.82 9.65
N CYS A 202 -9.76 -5.17 9.20
CA CYS A 202 -10.85 -5.61 10.02
C CYS A 202 -10.73 -7.11 10.30
N ASN A 203 -10.98 -7.50 11.55
CA ASN A 203 -11.22 -8.89 11.91
C ASN A 203 -12.72 -9.24 11.85
N ALA A 204 -13.07 -10.49 12.19
CA ALA A 204 -14.46 -10.96 12.19
C ALA A 204 -15.39 -10.09 13.07
N ASP A 205 -14.98 -9.72 14.28
CA ASP A 205 -15.73 -8.84 15.17
C ASP A 205 -16.02 -7.47 14.51
N ASN A 206 -15.02 -6.90 13.86
CA ASN A 206 -15.16 -5.61 13.18
C ASN A 206 -16.13 -5.69 12.00
N LEU A 207 -16.08 -6.80 11.25
CA LEU A 207 -16.99 -7.04 10.14
C LEU A 207 -18.44 -7.21 10.60
N ASP A 208 -18.67 -7.86 11.75
CA ASP A 208 -20.02 -7.95 12.31
C ASP A 208 -20.58 -6.58 12.69
N VAL A 209 -19.78 -5.76 13.40
CA VAL A 209 -20.14 -4.37 13.72
C VAL A 209 -20.45 -3.57 12.45
N ALA A 210 -19.58 -3.65 11.44
CA ALA A 210 -19.76 -2.91 10.18
C ALA A 210 -21.02 -3.35 9.41
N THR A 211 -21.34 -4.64 9.43
CA THR A 211 -22.50 -5.19 8.71
C THR A 211 -23.84 -4.92 9.41
N ASP A 212 -23.81 -4.60 10.70
CA ASP A 212 -24.95 -4.00 11.44
C ASP A 212 -25.16 -2.51 11.14
N GLY A 213 -24.32 -1.91 10.31
CA GLY A 213 -24.34 -0.46 10.05
C GLY A 213 -23.75 0.38 11.19
N ARG A 214 -23.13 -0.26 12.20
CA ARG A 214 -22.40 0.43 13.27
C ARG A 214 -20.99 0.82 12.79
N LYS A 215 -20.41 1.83 13.42
CA LYS A 215 -19.04 2.29 13.15
C LYS A 215 -18.07 1.70 14.15
N LEU A 216 -16.89 1.32 13.67
CA LEU A 216 -15.72 0.99 14.47
C LEU A 216 -15.17 2.25 15.10
N GLU A 217 -14.77 2.15 16.36
CA GLU A 217 -14.03 3.21 17.05
C GLU A 217 -12.57 2.79 17.21
N LEU A 218 -11.67 3.51 16.55
CA LEU A 218 -10.23 3.34 16.65
C LEU A 218 -9.64 4.55 17.36
N CYS A 219 -8.72 4.34 18.29
CA CYS A 219 -8.08 5.42 19.02
C CYS A 219 -6.67 5.64 18.49
N VAL A 220 -6.39 6.82 17.95
CA VAL A 220 -5.04 7.24 17.56
C VAL A 220 -4.45 8.04 18.70
N THR A 221 -3.34 7.60 19.27
CA THR A 221 -2.68 8.28 20.39
C THR A 221 -1.18 8.40 20.18
N ASN A 222 -0.61 9.55 20.56
CA ASN A 222 0.85 9.77 20.62
C ASN A 222 1.39 9.68 22.06
N GLY A 223 0.55 9.23 23.01
CA GLY A 223 0.86 9.15 24.45
C GLY A 223 0.41 10.36 25.27
N THR A 224 0.24 11.54 24.66
CA THR A 224 -0.26 12.75 25.33
C THR A 224 -1.67 13.12 24.88
N ASP A 225 -1.98 12.88 23.62
CA ASP A 225 -3.26 13.16 22.99
C ASP A 225 -3.87 11.86 22.47
N SER A 226 -5.20 11.80 22.43
CA SER A 226 -5.93 10.73 21.77
C SER A 226 -7.04 11.29 20.88
N ARG A 227 -7.24 10.70 19.71
CA ARG A 227 -8.31 11.02 18.78
C ARG A 227 -9.10 9.75 18.47
N ILE A 228 -10.42 9.83 18.56
CA ILE A 228 -11.30 8.73 18.19
C ILE A 228 -11.64 8.87 16.71
N LEU A 229 -11.33 7.83 15.94
CA LEU A 229 -11.71 7.67 14.55
C LEU A 229 -12.93 6.75 14.48
N ARG A 230 -14.02 7.27 13.91
CA ARG A 230 -15.22 6.48 13.64
C ARG A 230 -15.23 6.06 12.19
N THR A 231 -15.05 4.77 11.93
CA THR A 231 -14.88 4.23 10.57
C THR A 231 -15.64 2.92 10.39
N GLY A 232 -15.56 2.30 9.22
CA GLY A 232 -16.14 0.98 8.95
C GLY A 232 -15.09 0.02 8.40
N CYS A 233 -15.53 -1.15 7.98
CA CYS A 233 -14.75 -2.04 7.14
C CYS A 233 -15.10 -1.78 5.67
N TYR A 234 -14.09 -1.80 4.81
CA TYR A 234 -14.35 -1.90 3.38
C TYR A 234 -14.84 -3.32 3.08
N ILE A 235 -16.05 -3.41 2.53
CA ILE A 235 -16.66 -4.67 2.09
C ILE A 235 -17.00 -4.52 0.61
N GLY A 236 -16.25 -5.19 -0.24
CA GLY A 236 -16.49 -5.25 -1.67
C GLY A 236 -17.79 -5.99 -1.97
N ARG A 237 -18.57 -5.51 -2.93
CA ARG A 237 -19.77 -6.23 -3.40
C ARG A 237 -19.36 -7.48 -4.17
N ARG A 238 -20.16 -8.56 -4.05
CA ARG A 238 -20.04 -9.81 -4.83
C ARG A 238 -19.65 -9.49 -6.28
N GLY A 239 -18.42 -9.84 -6.62
CA GLY A 239 -17.81 -9.51 -7.90
C GLY A 239 -16.93 -10.63 -8.40
N TYR A 240 -17.40 -11.89 -8.34
CA TYR A 240 -16.88 -12.91 -9.23
C TYR A 240 -17.26 -12.53 -10.67
N ARG A 241 -16.42 -11.72 -11.32
CA ARG A 241 -16.22 -11.89 -12.76
C ARG A 241 -15.26 -13.05 -12.92
N TYR A 242 -15.85 -14.25 -12.92
CA TYR A 242 -15.17 -15.46 -13.36
C TYR A 242 -14.60 -15.18 -14.76
N GLY A 243 -13.27 -15.04 -14.86
CA GLY A 243 -12.57 -14.79 -16.12
C GLY A 243 -11.61 -13.59 -16.13
N GLU A 244 -11.65 -12.67 -15.16
CA GLU A 244 -10.71 -11.54 -15.10
C GLU A 244 -9.72 -11.69 -13.93
N SER A 245 -8.46 -12.01 -14.28
CA SER A 245 -7.20 -11.75 -13.56
C SER A 245 -6.81 -12.53 -12.30
N ARG A 246 -5.96 -13.56 -12.51
CA ARG A 246 -4.57 -13.78 -12.00
C ARG A 246 -4.17 -13.54 -10.53
N LEU A 247 -5.02 -13.04 -9.64
CA LEU A 247 -4.76 -12.98 -8.20
C LEU A 247 -5.78 -13.86 -7.48
N PRO A 248 -5.42 -14.56 -6.38
CA PRO A 248 -6.43 -15.32 -5.70
C PRO A 248 -7.40 -14.37 -5.01
N ALA A 249 -8.59 -14.21 -5.59
CA ALA A 249 -9.68 -13.52 -4.95
C ALA A 249 -10.16 -14.36 -3.76
N ALA A 250 -9.78 -13.93 -2.55
CA ALA A 250 -10.30 -14.52 -1.32
C ALA A 250 -11.59 -13.80 -0.93
N SER A 251 -12.67 -14.58 -0.74
CA SER A 251 -13.85 -14.09 -0.04
C SER A 251 -13.54 -13.86 1.43
N LEU A 252 -14.39 -13.12 2.14
CA LEU A 252 -14.28 -12.99 3.58
C LEU A 252 -14.39 -14.37 4.26
N TYR A 253 -15.19 -15.30 3.71
CA TYR A 253 -15.24 -16.68 4.21
C TYR A 253 -13.90 -17.39 4.05
N ASP A 254 -13.20 -17.20 2.94
CA ASP A 254 -11.89 -17.83 2.78
C ASP A 254 -10.89 -17.28 3.82
N LEU A 255 -11.00 -16.00 4.20
CA LEU A 255 -10.14 -15.38 5.21
C LEU A 255 -10.45 -15.78 6.65
N PHE A 256 -11.72 -16.00 7.00
CA PHE A 256 -12.17 -16.14 8.40
C PHE A 256 -12.97 -17.41 8.71
N GLY A 257 -13.34 -18.21 7.71
CA GLY A 257 -14.17 -19.40 7.88
C GLY A 257 -15.54 -19.10 8.47
N ASP A 258 -15.95 -19.90 9.45
CA ASP A 258 -17.27 -19.80 10.09
C ASP A 258 -17.38 -18.65 11.12
N GLU A 259 -16.31 -17.89 11.35
CA GLU A 259 -16.29 -16.78 12.33
C GLU A 259 -17.04 -15.53 11.87
N ILE A 260 -17.41 -15.45 10.58
CA ILE A 260 -18.06 -14.25 10.01
C ILE A 260 -19.58 -14.37 9.90
N PRO A 261 -20.30 -13.23 9.91
CA PRO A 261 -21.72 -13.22 9.65
C PRO A 261 -22.06 -13.79 8.27
N ALA A 262 -23.11 -14.62 8.19
CA ALA A 262 -23.57 -15.22 6.92
C ALA A 262 -23.87 -14.19 5.81
N ARG A 263 -24.25 -12.97 6.19
CA ARG A 263 -24.47 -11.83 5.25
C ARG A 263 -23.18 -11.33 4.59
N ALA A 264 -22.02 -11.52 5.22
CA ALA A 264 -20.72 -11.07 4.75
C ALA A 264 -19.91 -12.17 4.03
N SER A 265 -20.26 -13.44 4.22
CA SER A 265 -19.43 -14.59 3.81
C SER A 265 -19.03 -14.60 2.34
N GLN A 266 -19.93 -14.21 1.45
CA GLN A 266 -19.66 -14.17 0.01
C GLN A 266 -19.15 -12.81 -0.50
N SER A 267 -18.88 -11.86 0.39
CA SER A 267 -18.27 -10.59 0.03
C SER A 267 -16.75 -10.74 -0.03
N THR A 268 -16.06 -9.77 -0.63
CA THR A 268 -14.60 -9.67 -0.59
C THR A 268 -14.19 -8.48 0.27
N GLY A 269 -12.91 -8.38 0.61
CA GLY A 269 -12.34 -7.12 1.08
C GLY A 269 -12.16 -6.11 -0.05
N ALA A 270 -11.05 -5.39 -0.01
CA ALA A 270 -10.68 -4.33 -0.96
C ALA A 270 -10.46 -4.82 -2.40
N GLU A 271 -10.21 -3.91 -3.33
CA GLU A 271 -9.90 -4.21 -4.75
C GLU A 271 -8.58 -5.01 -4.95
N PRO A 272 -8.34 -5.57 -6.16
CA PRO A 272 -7.20 -6.47 -6.40
C PRO A 272 -5.81 -5.94 -6.01
N PRO A 273 -5.45 -4.64 -6.21
CA PRO A 273 -4.17 -4.09 -5.73
C PRO A 273 -3.97 -4.21 -4.22
N ARG A 274 -5.06 -4.28 -3.46
CA ARG A 274 -5.09 -4.50 -2.01
C ARG A 274 -5.36 -5.96 -1.63
N ARG A 275 -5.17 -6.87 -2.58
CA ARG A 275 -5.19 -8.34 -2.39
C ARG A 275 -6.46 -8.86 -1.74
N TYR A 276 -7.59 -8.19 -1.96
CA TYR A 276 -8.90 -8.54 -1.39
C TYR A 276 -8.94 -8.57 0.14
N CYS A 277 -7.97 -7.96 0.80
CA CYS A 277 -7.91 -7.90 2.26
C CYS A 277 -8.98 -6.94 2.82
N PRO A 278 -9.57 -7.23 3.98
CA PRO A 278 -10.67 -6.47 4.56
C PRO A 278 -10.11 -5.23 5.28
N PHE A 279 -9.63 -4.25 4.52
CA PHE A 279 -9.11 -3.02 5.09
C PHE A 279 -10.17 -2.22 5.85
N VAL A 280 -9.73 -1.46 6.84
CA VAL A 280 -10.50 -0.36 7.42
C VAL A 280 -10.82 0.66 6.33
N ASP A 281 -12.05 1.18 6.31
CA ASP A 281 -12.63 1.90 5.17
C ASP A 281 -11.83 3.13 4.74
N PHE A 282 -11.31 3.93 5.69
CA PHE A 282 -10.52 5.12 5.33
C PHE A 282 -9.15 4.75 4.75
N VAL A 283 -8.57 3.61 5.16
CA VAL A 283 -7.31 3.10 4.61
C VAL A 283 -7.54 2.62 3.19
N ALA A 284 -8.63 1.88 2.97
CA ALA A 284 -9.03 1.41 1.64
C ALA A 284 -9.45 2.54 0.69
N LYS A 285 -9.89 3.68 1.20
CA LYS A 285 -10.30 4.82 0.36
C LYS A 285 -9.23 5.87 0.19
N GLU A 286 -8.09 5.71 0.88
CA GLU A 286 -7.06 6.75 1.00
C GLU A 286 -7.70 8.10 1.33
N ASP A 287 -8.60 8.10 2.31
CA ASP A 287 -9.36 9.28 2.71
C ASP A 287 -8.62 10.06 3.81
N ASP A 288 -8.39 11.35 3.56
CA ASP A 288 -7.81 12.33 4.50
C ASP A 288 -8.69 12.62 5.73
N SER A 289 -9.82 11.93 5.90
CA SER A 289 -10.67 11.97 7.09
C SER A 289 -9.91 11.84 8.43
N VAL A 290 -8.69 11.30 8.41
CA VAL A 290 -7.83 11.14 9.58
C VAL A 290 -6.84 12.30 9.80
N GLY A 291 -6.62 13.13 8.78
CA GLY A 291 -5.64 14.23 8.79
C GLY A 291 -4.20 13.77 9.01
N GLU A 292 -3.31 14.73 9.31
CA GLU A 292 -1.93 14.42 9.69
C GLU A 292 -1.89 13.63 11.01
N TRP A 293 -1.21 12.49 10.97
CA TRP A 293 -0.92 11.70 12.16
C TRP A 293 0.22 12.35 12.92
N PRO A 294 0.06 12.68 14.22
CA PRO A 294 1.19 13.13 15.01
C PRO A 294 2.34 12.13 14.93
N ALA A 295 3.58 12.61 14.84
CA ALA A 295 4.74 11.74 14.83
C ALA A 295 4.70 10.78 16.05
N ASN A 296 5.00 9.50 15.80
CA ASN A 296 4.97 8.42 16.80
C ASN A 296 3.57 8.03 17.31
N SER A 297 2.51 8.41 16.60
CA SER A 297 1.16 7.93 16.90
C SER A 297 1.04 6.41 16.76
N LYS A 298 0.26 5.82 17.65
CA LYS A 298 -0.11 4.41 17.66
C LYS A 298 -1.63 4.29 17.57
N ILE A 299 -2.07 3.20 16.95
CA ILE A 299 -3.48 2.84 16.92
C ILE A 299 -3.72 1.84 18.02
N VAL A 300 -4.61 2.21 18.91
CA VAL A 300 -5.07 1.36 19.99
C VAL A 300 -6.58 1.21 19.83
N LYS A 301 -7.09 0.13 20.41
CA LYS A 301 -8.53 0.04 20.59
C LYS A 301 -8.97 1.13 21.57
N CYS A 302 -10.08 1.79 21.27
CA CYS A 302 -10.84 2.49 22.29
C CYS A 302 -11.49 1.44 23.23
#